data_AF-A0A7Z0TGP9-F1
#
_entry.id   AF-A0A7Z0TGP9-F1
#
_cell.length_a   1.000
_cell.length_b   1.000
_cell.length_c   1.000
_cell.angle_alpha   90.00
_cell.angle_beta   90.00
_cell.angle_gamma   90.00
#
_symmetry.space_group_name_H-M   'P 1'
#
loop_
_entity.id
_entity.type
_entity.pdbx_description
1 polymer ?
#
loop_
_entity_poly.entity_id
_entity_poly.type
_entity_poly.pdbx_seq_one_letter_code
_entity_poly.pdbx_strand_id
1 'polypeptide(L)'
;MLLSAAPGVPDAQSRQTAAASAAAEVSGPVFNNPLGTQAEQEAIREKILGFIHSAPQGSSIKVALYHFWDEGVARALADAHTQRGVSVKLMLDETTVSSRPADPSYGILAEALGTDLTKGSFVGLCPEGKSCLGRPEFGKSINHHKFWLFSQVDGAADVVVQTSTNLSSSSYSRFWNDAFVTTYNTGLFQAYSGYFDKLAGKDWENWKYTSSAWSPYKAYFFPYYPGTGNSTDTVWNTLDNVTCTYTAGDGSTKATKVRVAMYKFTRQGVADKLVALKKAGCSVELVYTETDSADSAGTAGTWETLHSVAGFNPVCYFDDFDQDPSTVQRIVHSKYLLIDGKYDGAINKVVWTGSHNYSGPALRENDEALLKIDDSAVHDAYASHFNTVKSHAVPGVNDNVAGCKGVAVQPEQ
;
A
#
# COMPACT_ATOMS: atom_id res chain seq x y z
N MET A 1 38.47 -22.66 75.32
CA MET A 1 37.93 -21.35 74.89
C MET A 1 37.13 -21.59 73.63
N LEU A 2 35.88 -21.13 73.64
CA LEU A 2 34.89 -21.24 72.56
C LEU A 2 35.40 -20.61 71.25
N LEU A 3 34.94 -21.12 70.11
CA LEU A 3 34.31 -20.31 69.06
C LEU A 3 33.59 -21.21 68.04
N SER A 4 32.26 -21.05 68.01
CA SER A 4 31.33 -21.61 67.02
C SER A 4 31.62 -21.10 65.61
N ALA A 5 31.55 -21.99 64.63
CA ALA A 5 31.45 -21.64 63.21
C ALA A 5 29.96 -21.58 62.80
N ALA A 6 29.51 -20.43 62.33
CA ALA A 6 28.20 -20.27 61.69
C ALA A 6 28.33 -20.56 60.18
N PRO A 7 27.33 -21.20 59.53
CA PRO A 7 27.32 -21.34 58.08
C PRO A 7 26.86 -20.03 57.42
N GLY A 8 27.64 -19.56 56.45
CA GLY A 8 27.33 -18.39 55.64
C GLY A 8 26.14 -18.63 54.70
N VAL A 9 25.27 -17.62 54.62
CA VAL A 9 24.17 -17.52 53.65
C VAL A 9 24.77 -17.25 52.26
N PRO A 10 24.31 -17.90 51.17
CA PRO A 10 24.76 -17.54 49.83
C PRO A 10 24.20 -16.17 49.43
N ASP A 11 25.09 -15.28 49.01
CA ASP A 11 24.78 -13.98 48.42
C ASP A 11 23.82 -14.15 47.23
N ALA A 12 22.66 -13.50 47.31
CA ALA A 12 21.76 -13.32 46.19
C ALA A 12 22.38 -12.31 45.21
N GLN A 13 23.24 -12.79 44.31
CA GLN A 13 23.65 -12.01 43.15
C GLN A 13 22.44 -11.77 42.25
N SER A 14 21.97 -10.53 42.27
CA SER A 14 21.01 -9.97 41.33
C SER A 14 21.50 -10.18 39.89
N ARG A 15 20.91 -11.15 39.20
CA ARG A 15 20.98 -11.22 37.73
C ARG A 15 20.12 -10.09 37.17
N GLN A 16 20.72 -8.91 37.08
CA GLN A 16 20.22 -7.86 36.20
C GLN A 16 20.54 -8.32 34.77
N THR A 17 19.61 -9.05 34.16
CA THR A 17 19.65 -9.34 32.72
C THR A 17 19.60 -8.00 32.00
N ALA A 18 20.73 -7.57 31.44
CA ALA A 18 20.77 -6.46 30.51
C ALA A 18 19.83 -6.81 29.34
N ALA A 19 18.70 -6.12 29.25
CA ALA A 19 17.87 -6.19 28.06
C ALA A 19 18.74 -5.74 26.88
N ALA A 20 18.97 -6.64 25.92
CA ALA A 20 19.63 -6.27 24.69
C ALA A 20 18.76 -5.18 24.04
N SER A 21 19.33 -3.99 23.84
CA SER A 21 18.66 -2.92 23.08
C SER A 21 18.31 -3.50 21.71
N ALA A 22 17.02 -3.51 21.37
CA ALA A 22 16.60 -3.84 20.01
C ALA A 22 17.34 -2.94 19.01
N ALA A 23 17.74 -3.51 17.87
CA ALA A 23 18.31 -2.71 16.79
C ALA A 23 17.28 -1.66 16.34
N ALA A 24 17.75 -0.46 15.99
CA ALA A 24 16.87 0.59 15.51
C ALA A 24 16.18 0.15 14.20
N GLU A 25 14.87 0.28 14.14
CA GLU A 25 14.09 0.07 12.92
C GLU A 25 14.22 1.33 12.05
N VAL A 26 14.40 1.14 10.74
CA VAL A 26 14.74 2.21 9.81
C VAL A 26 13.66 2.30 8.73
N SER A 27 13.26 3.51 8.38
CA SER A 27 12.36 3.75 7.25
C SER A 27 12.91 3.12 5.96
N GLY A 28 12.05 2.45 5.20
CA GLY A 28 12.47 1.80 3.97
C GLY A 28 11.37 0.99 3.30
N PRO A 29 11.57 0.62 2.03
CA PRO A 29 10.66 -0.25 1.33
C PRO A 29 10.78 -1.70 1.79
N VAL A 30 9.67 -2.43 1.70
CA VAL A 30 9.60 -3.88 1.83
C VAL A 30 8.83 -4.39 0.62
N PHE A 31 9.41 -5.36 -0.08
CA PHE A 31 8.81 -6.00 -1.23
C PHE A 31 8.66 -7.48 -0.94
N ASN A 32 7.56 -8.09 -1.38
CA ASN A 32 7.49 -9.54 -1.44
C ASN A 32 7.94 -10.05 -2.82
N ASN A 33 8.28 -11.33 -2.90
CA ASN A 33 8.58 -12.01 -4.15
C ASN A 33 7.71 -13.26 -4.27
N PRO A 34 6.64 -13.24 -5.09
CA PRO A 34 5.74 -14.39 -5.28
C PRO A 34 6.44 -15.59 -5.96
N LEU A 35 7.61 -15.39 -6.57
CA LEU A 35 8.41 -16.47 -7.18
C LEU A 35 9.50 -17.01 -6.23
N GLY A 36 9.65 -16.40 -5.05
CA GLY A 36 10.67 -16.75 -4.08
C GLY A 36 10.25 -17.85 -3.10
N THR A 37 11.07 -18.01 -2.07
CA THR A 37 10.78 -18.82 -0.88
C THR A 37 9.58 -18.28 -0.11
N GLN A 38 8.99 -19.08 0.79
CA GLN A 38 7.87 -18.64 1.63
C GLN A 38 8.19 -17.34 2.41
N ALA A 39 9.40 -17.21 2.96
CA ALA A 39 9.80 -16.00 3.67
C ALA A 39 9.83 -14.75 2.76
N GLU A 40 10.21 -14.91 1.48
CA GLU A 40 10.18 -13.82 0.51
C GLU A 40 8.76 -13.51 0.03
N GLN A 41 7.90 -14.53 -0.11
CA GLN A 41 6.48 -14.37 -0.42
C GLN A 41 5.73 -13.62 0.70
N GLU A 42 6.06 -13.92 1.94
CA GLU A 42 5.41 -13.38 3.13
C GLU A 42 6.15 -12.17 3.73
N ALA A 43 7.18 -11.63 3.07
CA ALA A 43 8.06 -10.60 3.63
C ALA A 43 7.31 -9.38 4.23
N ILE A 44 6.28 -8.88 3.55
CA ILE A 44 5.46 -7.76 4.06
C ILE A 44 4.61 -8.20 5.26
N ARG A 45 4.01 -9.39 5.20
CA ARG A 45 3.21 -9.99 6.27
C ARG A 45 4.04 -10.20 7.54
N GLU A 46 5.22 -10.80 7.41
CA GLU A 46 6.14 -11.06 8.51
C GLU A 46 6.65 -9.76 9.14
N LYS A 47 6.88 -8.72 8.34
CA LYS A 47 7.22 -7.39 8.86
C LYS A 47 6.10 -6.82 9.74
N ILE A 48 4.86 -6.91 9.28
CA ILE A 48 3.68 -6.46 10.03
C ILE A 48 3.51 -7.28 11.32
N LEU A 49 3.64 -8.61 11.25
CA LEU A 49 3.59 -9.47 12.44
C LEU A 49 4.67 -9.11 13.45
N GLY A 50 5.90 -8.86 13.00
CA GLY A 50 6.99 -8.41 13.86
C GLY A 50 6.64 -7.12 14.61
N PHE A 51 6.00 -6.15 13.95
CA PHE A 51 5.51 -4.93 14.59
C PHE A 51 4.37 -5.19 15.59
N ILE A 52 3.42 -6.07 15.28
CA ILE A 52 2.34 -6.43 16.22
C ILE A 52 2.90 -7.12 17.47
N HIS A 53 3.88 -8.01 17.31
CA HIS A 53 4.49 -8.74 18.41
C HIS A 53 5.34 -7.85 19.31
N SER A 54 6.00 -6.83 18.74
CA SER A 54 6.88 -5.91 19.48
C SER A 54 6.18 -4.65 20.01
N ALA A 55 4.90 -4.44 19.70
CA ALA A 55 4.14 -3.32 20.26
C ALA A 55 4.02 -3.45 21.80
N PRO A 56 4.57 -2.49 22.58
CA PRO A 56 4.62 -2.60 24.04
C PRO A 56 3.28 -2.23 24.69
N GLN A 57 3.10 -2.61 25.95
CA GLN A 57 1.91 -2.24 26.74
C GLN A 57 1.66 -0.73 26.72
N GLY A 58 0.39 -0.33 26.56
CA GLY A 58 -0.02 1.08 26.52
C GLY A 58 0.25 1.78 25.19
N SER A 59 0.89 1.11 24.22
CA SER A 59 0.96 1.59 22.84
C SER A 59 -0.35 1.36 22.08
N SER A 60 -0.39 1.79 20.82
CA SER A 60 -1.56 1.65 19.94
C SER A 60 -1.21 1.12 18.56
N ILE A 61 -2.15 0.37 18.00
CA ILE A 61 -2.17 -0.14 16.63
C ILE A 61 -3.47 0.34 15.98
N LYS A 62 -3.37 1.02 14.83
CA LYS A 62 -4.52 1.37 13.97
C LYS A 62 -4.34 0.74 12.60
N VAL A 63 -5.40 0.16 12.04
CA VAL A 63 -5.34 -0.57 10.76
C VAL A 63 -6.53 -0.23 9.88
N ALA A 64 -6.28 0.23 8.66
CA ALA A 64 -7.32 0.32 7.64
C ALA A 64 -6.99 -0.62 6.48
N LEU A 65 -7.91 -1.54 6.18
CA LEU A 65 -7.71 -2.59 5.18
C LEU A 65 -8.98 -2.84 4.35
N TYR A 66 -8.79 -3.22 3.09
CA TYR A 66 -9.87 -3.74 2.25
C TYR A 66 -10.28 -5.14 2.70
N HIS A 67 -9.43 -6.14 2.47
CA HIS A 67 -9.66 -7.52 2.91
C HIS A 67 -8.68 -7.95 4.00
N PHE A 68 -9.24 -8.52 5.07
CA PHE A 68 -8.52 -9.12 6.18
C PHE A 68 -8.93 -10.59 6.36
N TRP A 69 -8.17 -11.51 5.74
CA TRP A 69 -8.39 -12.96 5.75
C TRP A 69 -7.10 -13.69 6.14
N ASP A 70 -6.58 -13.34 7.32
CA ASP A 70 -5.37 -13.93 7.89
C ASP A 70 -5.56 -14.19 9.38
N GLU A 71 -5.90 -15.44 9.71
CA GLU A 71 -6.16 -15.86 11.08
C GLU A 71 -4.96 -15.62 12.00
N GLY A 72 -3.73 -15.81 11.50
CA GLY A 72 -2.51 -15.61 12.28
C GLY A 72 -2.34 -14.16 12.70
N VAL A 73 -2.54 -13.21 11.77
CA VAL A 73 -2.48 -11.78 12.07
C VAL A 73 -3.64 -11.36 12.98
N ALA A 74 -4.85 -11.90 12.77
CA ALA A 74 -6.00 -11.62 13.63
C ALA A 74 -5.74 -12.04 15.08
N ARG A 75 -5.18 -13.24 15.31
CA ARG A 75 -4.78 -13.72 16.64
C ARG A 75 -3.68 -12.86 17.25
N ALA A 76 -2.67 -12.47 16.48
CA ALA A 76 -1.59 -11.61 16.98
C ALA A 76 -2.11 -10.24 17.49
N LEU A 77 -3.09 -9.65 16.78
CA LEU A 77 -3.76 -8.41 17.21
C LEU A 77 -4.64 -8.62 18.44
N ALA A 78 -5.40 -9.71 18.48
CA ALA A 78 -6.20 -10.09 19.65
C ALA A 78 -5.31 -10.27 20.91
N ASP A 79 -4.17 -10.93 20.77
CA ASP A 79 -3.20 -11.12 21.85
C ASP A 79 -2.52 -9.80 22.27
N ALA A 80 -2.21 -8.92 21.30
CA ALA A 80 -1.68 -7.59 21.60
C ALA A 80 -2.64 -6.82 22.53
N HIS A 81 -3.94 -6.89 22.25
CA HIS A 81 -4.93 -6.24 23.09
C HIS A 81 -5.14 -6.97 24.44
N THR A 82 -5.49 -8.25 24.39
CA THR A 82 -5.98 -8.99 25.56
C THR A 82 -4.88 -9.41 26.53
N GLN A 83 -3.66 -9.68 26.04
CA GLN A 83 -2.55 -10.14 26.87
C GLN A 83 -1.54 -9.04 27.17
N ARG A 84 -1.36 -8.08 26.26
CA ARG A 84 -0.33 -7.03 26.39
C ARG A 84 -0.88 -5.64 26.65
N GLY A 85 -2.21 -5.44 26.62
CA GLY A 85 -2.81 -4.14 26.91
C GLY A 85 -2.52 -3.07 25.86
N VAL A 86 -2.32 -3.47 24.60
CA VAL A 86 -2.19 -2.56 23.45
C VAL A 86 -3.60 -2.09 23.03
N SER A 87 -3.75 -0.81 22.69
CA SER A 87 -4.98 -0.28 22.07
C SER A 87 -5.00 -0.68 20.60
N VAL A 88 -6.01 -1.41 20.15
CA VAL A 88 -6.08 -1.94 18.78
C VAL A 88 -7.37 -1.52 18.11
N LYS A 89 -7.28 -0.78 17.01
CA LYS A 89 -8.43 -0.25 16.25
C LYS A 89 -8.34 -0.61 14.79
N LEU A 90 -9.39 -1.21 14.24
CA LEU A 90 -9.44 -1.58 12.83
C LEU A 90 -10.67 -1.00 12.14
N MET A 91 -10.49 -0.54 10.91
CA MET A 91 -11.57 -0.20 9.97
C MET A 91 -11.38 -1.00 8.69
N LEU A 92 -12.27 -1.96 8.46
CA LEU A 92 -12.21 -2.88 7.32
C LEU A 92 -13.33 -2.58 6.33
N ASP A 93 -13.16 -2.97 5.07
CA ASP A 93 -14.29 -3.02 4.16
C ASP A 93 -15.27 -4.12 4.58
N GLU A 94 -16.58 -3.87 4.38
CA GLU A 94 -17.64 -4.83 4.73
C GLU A 94 -17.44 -6.18 4.04
N THR A 95 -16.87 -6.18 2.83
CA THR A 95 -16.58 -7.38 2.06
C THR A 95 -15.55 -8.30 2.68
N THR A 96 -14.81 -7.85 3.71
CA THR A 96 -14.03 -8.77 4.57
C THR A 96 -14.93 -9.88 5.13
N VAL A 97 -16.18 -9.57 5.47
CA VAL A 97 -17.14 -10.55 6.02
C VAL A 97 -18.02 -11.13 4.92
N SER A 98 -18.68 -10.28 4.11
CA SER A 98 -19.69 -10.77 3.16
C SER A 98 -19.12 -11.61 2.02
N SER A 99 -17.90 -11.34 1.55
CA SER A 99 -17.26 -12.16 0.50
C SER A 99 -16.72 -13.49 1.02
N ARG A 100 -16.38 -13.58 2.32
CA ARG A 100 -15.83 -14.80 2.95
C ARG A 100 -16.41 -15.03 4.35
N PRO A 101 -17.71 -15.38 4.45
CA PRO A 101 -18.39 -15.51 5.75
C PRO A 101 -17.88 -16.66 6.61
N ALA A 102 -17.14 -17.61 6.04
CA ALA A 102 -16.51 -18.72 6.75
C ALA A 102 -15.10 -18.38 7.28
N ASP A 103 -14.52 -17.24 6.90
CA ASP A 103 -13.20 -16.84 7.39
C ASP A 103 -13.29 -16.39 8.87
N PRO A 104 -12.44 -16.92 9.77
CA PRO A 104 -12.56 -16.65 11.20
C PRO A 104 -11.97 -15.29 11.63
N SER A 105 -11.23 -14.59 10.76
CA SER A 105 -10.38 -13.46 11.14
C SER A 105 -11.17 -12.32 11.78
N TYR A 106 -12.31 -11.93 11.17
CA TYR A 106 -13.16 -10.88 11.73
C TYR A 106 -13.78 -11.30 13.06
N GLY A 107 -14.24 -12.55 13.19
CA GLY A 107 -14.83 -13.08 14.41
C GLY A 107 -13.85 -13.03 15.60
N ILE A 108 -12.61 -13.44 15.37
CA ILE A 108 -11.53 -13.38 16.38
C ILE A 108 -11.32 -11.94 16.86
N LEU A 109 -11.26 -10.98 15.94
CA LEU A 109 -11.08 -9.56 16.28
C LEU A 109 -12.31 -8.99 17.01
N ALA A 110 -13.52 -9.34 16.57
CA ALA A 110 -14.75 -8.86 17.17
C ALA A 110 -14.92 -9.36 18.62
N GLU A 111 -14.55 -10.62 18.89
CA GLU A 111 -14.54 -11.19 20.24
C GLU A 111 -13.51 -10.51 21.14
N ALA A 112 -12.28 -10.31 20.64
CA ALA A 112 -11.19 -9.76 21.44
C ALA A 112 -11.31 -8.25 21.68
N LEU A 113 -11.69 -7.48 20.66
CA LEU A 113 -11.64 -6.01 20.66
C LEU A 113 -13.01 -5.37 20.90
N GLY A 114 -14.10 -6.06 20.57
CA GLY A 114 -15.44 -5.50 20.44
C GLY A 114 -15.66 -4.72 19.14
N THR A 115 -16.90 -4.31 18.89
CA THR A 115 -17.32 -3.60 17.67
C THR A 115 -17.83 -2.18 17.92
N ASP A 116 -17.78 -1.72 19.18
CA ASP A 116 -18.16 -0.36 19.57
C ASP A 116 -17.02 0.62 19.25
N LEU A 117 -17.21 1.40 18.17
CA LEU A 117 -16.21 2.35 17.66
C LEU A 117 -15.87 3.48 18.64
N THR A 118 -16.65 3.66 19.72
CA THR A 118 -16.37 4.65 20.76
C THR A 118 -15.32 4.19 21.77
N LYS A 119 -14.90 2.92 21.72
CA LYS A 119 -13.97 2.32 22.70
C LYS A 119 -12.50 2.51 22.31
N GLY A 120 -11.64 2.24 23.29
CA GLY A 120 -10.19 2.30 23.15
C GLY A 120 -9.62 1.23 22.21
N SER A 121 -10.34 0.12 22.02
CA SER A 121 -10.08 -0.90 21.00
C SER A 121 -11.38 -1.27 20.33
N PHE A 122 -11.33 -1.63 19.04
CA PHE A 122 -12.46 -2.14 18.27
C PHE A 122 -12.02 -2.74 16.93
N VAL A 123 -12.89 -3.54 16.33
CA VAL A 123 -12.91 -3.79 14.89
C VAL A 123 -14.24 -3.27 14.31
N GLY A 124 -14.14 -2.48 13.25
CA GLY A 124 -15.27 -1.88 12.56
C GLY A 124 -15.29 -2.23 11.08
N LEU A 125 -16.49 -2.27 10.51
CA LEU A 125 -16.71 -2.36 9.06
C LEU A 125 -17.18 -1.01 8.53
N CYS A 126 -16.76 -0.63 7.32
CA CYS A 126 -17.46 0.40 6.54
C CYS A 126 -18.88 -0.09 6.15
N PRO A 127 -19.79 0.79 5.72
CA PRO A 127 -21.15 0.38 5.36
C PRO A 127 -21.19 -0.60 4.19
N GLU A 128 -22.21 -1.45 4.12
CA GLU A 128 -22.41 -2.37 3.00
C GLU A 128 -22.49 -1.63 1.65
N GLY A 129 -21.76 -2.12 0.65
CA GLY A 129 -21.75 -1.57 -0.72
C GLY A 129 -21.16 -0.16 -0.84
N LYS A 130 -20.40 0.31 0.17
CA LYS A 130 -19.90 1.68 0.25
C LYS A 130 -18.58 1.77 1.05
N SER A 131 -17.69 2.69 0.69
CA SER A 131 -16.56 3.08 1.55
C SER A 131 -17.03 3.86 2.79
N CYS A 132 -16.13 4.07 3.76
CA CYS A 132 -16.42 4.84 4.97
C CYS A 132 -16.64 6.33 4.67
N LEU A 133 -15.90 6.92 3.73
CA LEU A 133 -15.95 8.36 3.42
C LEU A 133 -16.49 8.69 2.01
N GLY A 134 -16.85 7.65 1.25
CA GLY A 134 -17.43 7.75 -0.09
C GLY A 134 -18.77 8.45 -0.09
N ARG A 135 -19.06 9.17 -1.17
CA ARG A 135 -20.33 9.89 -1.34
C ARG A 135 -21.27 9.06 -2.22
N PRO A 136 -22.40 8.57 -1.70
CA PRO A 136 -23.26 7.60 -2.39
C PRO A 136 -23.83 8.13 -3.72
N GLU A 137 -23.99 9.44 -3.86
CA GLU A 137 -24.45 10.07 -5.09
C GLU A 137 -23.48 9.97 -6.27
N PHE A 138 -22.21 9.61 -6.04
CA PHE A 138 -21.22 9.40 -7.08
C PHE A 138 -21.01 7.91 -7.42
N GLY A 139 -21.74 7.01 -6.76
CA GLY A 139 -21.79 5.60 -7.10
C GLY A 139 -21.20 4.68 -6.03
N LYS A 140 -20.95 3.43 -6.44
CA LYS A 140 -20.39 2.40 -5.56
C LYS A 140 -18.96 2.76 -5.18
N SER A 141 -18.62 2.51 -3.92
CA SER A 141 -17.31 2.78 -3.34
C SER A 141 -16.94 1.63 -2.40
N ILE A 142 -15.64 1.50 -2.13
CA ILE A 142 -15.11 0.54 -1.16
C ILE A 142 -14.03 1.20 -0.29
N ASN A 143 -13.84 0.70 0.92
CA ASN A 143 -12.68 1.01 1.73
C ASN A 143 -11.49 0.24 1.18
N HIS A 144 -10.72 0.85 0.29
CA HIS A 144 -9.66 0.15 -0.41
C HIS A 144 -8.28 0.34 0.23
N HIS A 145 -8.22 0.82 1.47
CA HIS A 145 -6.96 1.02 2.19
C HIS A 145 -6.16 -0.25 2.39
N LYS A 146 -4.84 -0.06 2.57
CA LYS A 146 -3.93 -1.02 3.19
C LYS A 146 -2.85 -0.25 3.95
N PHE A 147 -3.19 0.31 5.11
CA PHE A 147 -2.22 0.98 5.96
C PHE A 147 -2.29 0.54 7.42
N TRP A 148 -1.14 0.60 8.08
CA TRP A 148 -0.95 0.26 9.48
C TRP A 148 -0.22 1.38 10.20
N LEU A 149 -0.63 1.64 11.44
CA LEU A 149 -0.01 2.62 12.31
C LEU A 149 0.34 1.93 13.62
N PHE A 150 1.59 2.06 14.05
CA PHE A 150 2.04 1.61 15.36
C PHE A 150 2.65 2.81 16.09
N SER A 151 2.08 3.19 17.23
CA SER A 151 2.65 4.33 17.99
C SER A 151 4.04 4.00 18.53
N GLN A 152 4.29 2.73 18.84
CA GLN A 152 5.58 2.24 19.29
C GLN A 152 5.74 0.75 18.96
N VAL A 153 6.96 0.36 18.58
CA VAL A 153 7.43 -1.02 18.39
C VAL A 153 8.85 -1.12 18.95
N ASP A 154 9.46 -2.31 18.93
CA ASP A 154 10.86 -2.45 19.28
C ASP A 154 11.74 -1.63 18.31
N GLY A 155 12.55 -0.71 18.85
CA GLY A 155 13.50 0.08 18.05
C GLY A 155 12.87 1.18 17.17
N ALA A 156 11.56 1.44 17.25
CA ALA A 156 10.90 2.57 16.56
C ALA A 156 9.64 3.11 17.25
N ALA A 157 9.28 4.35 16.92
CA ALA A 157 8.01 4.98 17.26
C ALA A 157 7.42 5.68 16.03
N ASP A 158 6.15 6.08 16.10
CA ASP A 158 5.43 6.76 15.02
C ASP A 158 5.55 6.02 13.68
N VAL A 159 5.31 4.70 13.71
CA VAL A 159 5.49 3.84 12.56
C VAL A 159 4.27 3.89 11.66
N VAL A 160 4.48 4.21 10.39
CA VAL A 160 3.47 4.14 9.33
C VAL A 160 3.89 3.09 8.32
N VAL A 161 3.03 2.13 8.04
CA VAL A 161 3.20 1.18 6.92
C VAL A 161 2.13 1.47 5.89
N GLN A 162 2.53 2.02 4.74
CA GLN A 162 1.66 2.14 3.58
C GLN A 162 1.96 0.98 2.63
N THR A 163 0.96 0.18 2.25
CA THR A 163 1.19 -0.96 1.35
C THR A 163 0.12 -1.07 0.26
N SER A 164 0.39 -1.93 -0.73
CA SER A 164 -0.55 -2.41 -1.73
C SER A 164 -1.25 -3.72 -1.33
N THR A 165 -0.77 -4.45 -0.31
CA THR A 165 -1.23 -5.83 -0.02
C THR A 165 -2.48 -5.89 0.85
N ASN A 166 -3.49 -6.64 0.38
CA ASN A 166 -4.52 -7.18 1.27
C ASN A 166 -3.91 -8.26 2.18
N LEU A 167 -4.63 -8.70 3.21
CA LEU A 167 -4.21 -9.88 3.99
C LEU A 167 -4.95 -11.12 3.49
N SER A 168 -4.34 -11.82 2.54
CA SER A 168 -4.85 -13.08 2.01
C SER A 168 -3.71 -13.96 1.50
N SER A 169 -3.92 -15.28 1.47
CA SER A 169 -2.91 -16.23 0.96
C SER A 169 -2.43 -15.91 -0.46
N SER A 170 -3.34 -15.50 -1.36
CA SER A 170 -3.01 -15.13 -2.73
C SER A 170 -2.17 -13.85 -2.80
N SER A 171 -2.45 -12.87 -1.94
CA SER A 171 -1.69 -11.61 -1.89
C SER A 171 -0.22 -11.84 -1.56
N TYR A 172 0.10 -12.87 -0.76
CA TYR A 172 1.48 -13.20 -0.40
C TYR A 172 2.15 -14.06 -1.48
N SER A 173 1.46 -15.13 -1.89
CA SER A 173 2.07 -16.20 -2.70
C SER A 173 2.00 -15.98 -4.20
N ARG A 174 1.14 -15.09 -4.70
CA ARG A 174 0.87 -14.94 -6.14
C ARG A 174 1.04 -13.51 -6.64
N PHE A 175 0.97 -12.50 -5.78
CA PHE A 175 0.96 -11.10 -6.20
C PHE A 175 2.28 -10.40 -5.84
N TRP A 176 2.81 -9.61 -6.77
CA TRP A 176 3.89 -8.67 -6.48
C TRP A 176 3.34 -7.44 -5.77
N ASN A 177 3.61 -7.29 -4.48
CA ASN A 177 3.18 -6.19 -3.63
C ASN A 177 4.37 -5.38 -3.13
N ASP A 178 4.08 -4.14 -2.76
CA ASP A 178 5.04 -3.25 -2.12
C ASP A 178 4.48 -2.67 -0.82
N ALA A 179 5.39 -2.34 0.08
CA ALA A 179 5.12 -1.60 1.29
C ALA A 179 6.25 -0.60 1.53
N PHE A 180 5.92 0.51 2.18
CA PHE A 180 6.91 1.44 2.69
C PHE A 180 6.68 1.69 4.18
N VAL A 181 7.71 1.47 4.96
CA VAL A 181 7.74 1.73 6.40
C VAL A 181 8.35 3.10 6.62
N THR A 182 7.66 3.96 7.35
CA THR A 182 8.21 5.21 7.90
C THR A 182 8.29 5.07 9.41
N THR A 183 9.42 5.48 10.00
CA THR A 183 9.63 5.55 11.46
C THR A 183 9.93 6.98 11.89
N TYR A 184 9.61 7.33 13.14
CA TYR A 184 9.98 8.60 13.79
C TYR A 184 9.54 9.87 13.05
N ASN A 185 8.46 9.79 12.27
CA ASN A 185 7.84 10.96 11.64
C ASN A 185 6.47 11.20 12.26
N THR A 186 6.47 11.86 13.43
CA THR A 186 5.27 12.15 14.21
C THR A 186 4.22 12.89 13.38
N GLY A 187 4.63 13.84 12.53
CA GLY A 187 3.70 14.59 11.68
C GLY A 187 2.95 13.69 10.70
N LEU A 188 3.66 12.82 9.97
CA LEU A 188 3.05 11.86 9.05
C LEU A 188 2.16 10.86 9.79
N PHE A 189 2.64 10.32 10.92
CA PHE A 189 1.88 9.40 11.76
C PHE A 189 0.56 10.02 12.23
N GLN A 190 0.59 11.27 12.73
CA GLN A 190 -0.62 11.96 13.16
C GLN A 190 -1.56 12.29 11.99
N ALA A 191 -1.03 12.55 10.78
CA ALA A 191 -1.86 12.75 9.59
C ALA A 191 -2.65 11.48 9.23
N TYR A 192 -1.98 10.31 9.21
CA TYR A 192 -2.66 9.02 9.00
C TYR A 192 -3.59 8.67 10.16
N SER A 193 -3.17 8.90 11.41
CA SER A 193 -3.97 8.61 12.61
C SER A 193 -5.27 9.43 12.64
N GLY A 194 -5.19 10.73 12.34
CA GLY A 194 -6.36 11.60 12.24
C GLY A 194 -7.24 11.26 11.04
N TYR A 195 -6.67 10.78 9.93
CA TYR A 195 -7.45 10.26 8.82
C TYR A 195 -8.17 8.95 9.17
N PHE A 196 -7.52 8.03 9.89
CA PHE A 196 -8.16 6.84 10.43
C PHE A 196 -9.36 7.18 11.33
N ASP A 197 -9.23 8.20 12.17
CA ASP A 197 -10.33 8.63 13.03
C ASP A 197 -11.53 9.16 12.22
N LYS A 198 -11.28 9.76 11.04
CA LYS A 198 -12.35 10.12 10.09
C LYS A 198 -12.99 8.88 9.48
N LEU A 199 -12.21 7.87 9.08
CA LEU A 199 -12.75 6.59 8.59
C LEU A 199 -13.68 5.95 9.63
N ALA A 200 -13.26 5.91 10.89
CA ALA A 200 -14.07 5.38 11.99
C ALA A 200 -15.33 6.22 12.24
N GLY A 201 -15.25 7.54 12.09
CA GLY A 201 -16.38 8.46 12.20
C GLY A 201 -17.40 8.37 11.06
N LYS A 202 -16.97 7.93 9.87
CA LYS A 202 -17.83 7.74 8.67
C LYS A 202 -18.62 8.99 8.27
N ASP A 203 -18.09 10.18 8.58
CA ASP A 203 -18.71 11.47 8.24
C ASP A 203 -18.39 11.85 6.78
N TRP A 204 -18.99 11.09 5.86
CA TRP A 204 -18.81 11.26 4.42
C TRP A 204 -19.40 12.57 3.89
N GLU A 205 -20.41 13.14 4.56
CA GLU A 205 -21.03 14.41 4.16
C GLU A 205 -20.05 15.58 4.30
N ASN A 206 -19.26 15.58 5.37
CA ASN A 206 -18.26 16.61 5.65
C ASN A 206 -16.85 16.25 5.20
N TRP A 207 -16.66 15.06 4.63
CA TRP A 207 -15.38 14.65 4.09
C TRP A 207 -14.92 15.60 2.97
N LYS A 208 -13.61 15.92 3.01
CA LYS A 208 -12.92 16.65 1.96
C LYS A 208 -11.60 15.97 1.71
N TYR A 209 -11.25 15.85 0.43
CA TYR A 209 -9.91 15.48 0.01
C TYR A 209 -8.87 16.25 0.82
N THR A 210 -7.87 15.54 1.32
CA THR A 210 -6.82 16.17 2.09
C THR A 210 -5.46 15.58 1.74
N SER A 211 -4.44 16.42 1.87
CA SER A 211 -3.05 15.99 1.75
C SER A 211 -2.23 16.69 2.81
N SER A 212 -1.18 16.03 3.28
CA SER A 212 -0.35 16.52 4.38
C SER A 212 1.12 16.22 4.08
N ALA A 213 1.95 17.25 4.08
CA ALA A 213 3.38 17.14 3.79
C ALA A 213 4.19 17.15 5.08
N TRP A 214 5.04 16.14 5.25
CA TRP A 214 5.93 15.95 6.39
C TRP A 214 7.25 15.39 5.88
N SER A 215 8.13 16.30 5.46
CA SER A 215 9.37 16.00 4.73
C SER A 215 10.12 14.80 5.31
N PRO A 216 10.64 13.89 4.48
CA PRO A 216 10.60 13.88 3.00
C PRO A 216 9.28 13.36 2.40
N TYR A 217 8.21 13.21 3.20
CA TYR A 217 6.98 12.55 2.78
C TYR A 217 5.83 13.51 2.50
N LYS A 218 4.86 13.06 1.72
CA LYS A 218 3.53 13.69 1.64
C LYS A 218 2.45 12.63 1.45
N ALA A 219 1.47 12.60 2.34
CA ALA A 219 0.31 11.73 2.23
C ALA A 219 -0.83 12.43 1.50
N TYR A 220 -1.60 11.67 0.73
CA TYR A 220 -2.84 12.08 0.10
C TYR A 220 -3.92 11.08 0.51
N PHE A 221 -5.07 11.59 0.97
CA PHE A 221 -6.19 10.78 1.42
C PHE A 221 -7.41 11.08 0.56
N PHE A 222 -7.98 10.00 0.02
CA PHE A 222 -9.14 9.99 -0.87
C PHE A 222 -10.39 9.57 -0.06
N PRO A 223 -11.61 9.83 -0.56
CA PRO A 223 -12.00 10.23 -1.92
C PRO A 223 -11.69 11.70 -2.31
N TYR A 224 -11.47 11.98 -3.62
CA TYR A 224 -11.31 13.35 -4.13
C TYR A 224 -12.64 13.93 -4.63
N TYR A 225 -13.30 14.73 -3.78
CA TYR A 225 -14.48 15.54 -4.14
C TYR A 225 -14.44 16.96 -3.55
N PRO A 226 -15.13 17.93 -4.19
CA PRO A 226 -15.68 17.84 -5.55
C PRO A 226 -14.57 17.91 -6.61
N GLY A 227 -14.81 17.35 -7.80
CA GLY A 227 -13.88 17.47 -8.93
C GLY A 227 -14.30 16.67 -10.15
N THR A 228 -14.21 17.29 -11.33
CA THR A 228 -14.37 16.63 -12.62
C THR A 228 -13.14 16.88 -13.49
N GLY A 229 -12.86 15.96 -14.42
CA GLY A 229 -11.73 16.07 -15.34
C GLY A 229 -10.34 15.96 -14.70
N ASN A 230 -9.31 16.20 -15.52
CA ASN A 230 -7.91 15.92 -15.19
C ASN A 230 -7.27 16.92 -14.23
N SER A 231 -7.72 18.18 -14.21
CA SER A 231 -7.17 19.22 -13.31
C SER A 231 -7.42 18.93 -11.82
N THR A 232 -8.33 18.01 -11.52
CA THR A 232 -8.61 17.52 -10.16
C THR A 232 -8.14 16.07 -9.97
N ASP A 233 -7.30 15.56 -10.86
CA ASP A 233 -6.68 14.24 -10.74
C ASP A 233 -5.28 14.40 -10.11
N THR A 234 -5.09 13.74 -8.96
CA THR A 234 -3.85 13.83 -8.17
C THR A 234 -2.64 13.32 -8.94
N VAL A 235 -2.78 12.24 -9.71
CA VAL A 235 -1.68 11.63 -10.47
C VAL A 235 -1.43 12.41 -11.76
N TRP A 236 -2.48 12.86 -12.45
CA TRP A 236 -2.32 13.72 -13.61
C TRP A 236 -1.56 15.00 -13.25
N ASN A 237 -1.96 15.67 -12.17
CA ASN A 237 -1.30 16.88 -11.66
C ASN A 237 0.13 16.58 -11.19
N THR A 238 0.38 15.39 -10.63
CA THR A 238 1.74 14.95 -10.30
C THR A 238 2.60 14.92 -11.56
N LEU A 239 2.13 14.26 -12.62
CA LEU A 239 2.84 14.14 -13.89
C LEU A 239 2.97 15.48 -14.64
N ASP A 240 2.13 16.48 -14.34
CA ASP A 240 2.23 17.82 -14.91
C ASP A 240 3.50 18.57 -14.48
N ASN A 241 4.09 18.19 -13.34
CA ASN A 241 5.33 18.77 -12.83
C ASN A 241 6.60 18.16 -13.46
N VAL A 242 6.47 17.23 -14.41
CA VAL A 242 7.61 16.58 -15.08
C VAL A 242 8.14 17.46 -16.21
N THR A 243 9.44 17.74 -16.16
CA THR A 243 10.18 18.30 -17.29
C THR A 243 10.96 17.17 -17.98
N CYS A 244 10.66 16.89 -19.25
CA CYS A 244 11.22 15.70 -19.91
C CYS A 244 12.70 15.76 -20.24
N THR A 245 13.22 16.93 -20.58
CA THR A 245 14.64 17.10 -20.92
C THR A 245 15.25 18.16 -20.03
N TYR A 246 16.42 17.88 -19.44
CA TYR A 246 17.12 18.81 -18.55
C TYR A 246 18.63 18.69 -18.70
N THR A 247 19.35 19.72 -18.25
CA THR A 247 20.82 19.69 -18.16
C THR A 247 21.23 19.23 -16.76
N ALA A 248 21.98 18.14 -16.69
CA ALA A 248 22.52 17.62 -15.43
C ALA A 248 23.72 18.46 -14.94
N GLY A 249 24.16 18.23 -13.70
CA GLY A 249 25.28 18.97 -13.10
C GLY A 249 26.62 18.80 -13.85
N ASP A 250 26.77 17.73 -14.63
CA ASP A 250 27.91 17.47 -15.50
C ASP A 250 27.83 18.16 -16.88
N GLY A 251 26.79 18.97 -17.11
CA GLY A 251 26.53 19.65 -18.38
C GLY A 251 25.88 18.77 -19.46
N SER A 252 25.64 17.49 -19.19
CA SER A 252 24.98 16.60 -20.15
C SER A 252 23.47 16.79 -20.19
N THR A 253 22.89 16.70 -21.39
CA THR A 253 21.44 16.64 -21.56
C THR A 253 20.93 15.25 -21.17
N LYS A 254 19.98 15.19 -20.22
CA LYS A 254 19.34 13.96 -19.75
C LYS A 254 17.83 14.02 -19.99
N ALA A 255 17.24 12.83 -20.14
CA ALA A 255 15.79 12.65 -20.16
C ALA A 255 15.29 12.21 -18.78
N THR A 256 14.19 12.78 -18.31
CA THR A 256 13.48 12.32 -17.11
C THR A 256 12.85 10.96 -17.37
N LYS A 257 13.02 10.02 -16.44
CA LYS A 257 12.43 8.70 -16.49
C LYS A 257 11.17 8.68 -15.63
N VAL A 258 10.09 8.12 -16.18
CA VAL A 258 8.80 7.94 -15.53
C VAL A 258 8.47 6.45 -15.60
N ARG A 259 8.34 5.79 -14.46
CA ARG A 259 8.00 4.37 -14.39
C ARG A 259 6.77 4.15 -13.53
N VAL A 260 5.88 3.29 -13.98
CA VAL A 260 4.64 2.98 -13.26
C VAL A 260 4.49 1.47 -13.15
N ALA A 261 4.34 0.94 -11.93
CA ALA A 261 3.82 -0.41 -11.70
C ALA A 261 2.41 -0.27 -11.16
N MET A 262 1.42 -0.88 -11.81
CA MET A 262 0.03 -0.64 -11.47
C MET A 262 -0.83 -1.88 -11.66
N TYR A 263 -1.51 -2.33 -10.62
CA TYR A 263 -2.52 -3.38 -10.73
C TYR A 263 -3.59 -3.03 -11.78
N LYS A 264 -4.38 -1.97 -11.52
CA LYS A 264 -5.46 -1.55 -12.40
C LYS A 264 -5.24 -0.13 -12.92
N PHE A 265 -5.18 0.00 -14.24
CA PHE A 265 -4.96 1.27 -14.95
C PHE A 265 -6.11 1.52 -15.93
N THR A 266 -7.10 2.30 -15.53
CA THR A 266 -8.27 2.68 -16.36
C THR A 266 -8.55 4.19 -16.38
N ARG A 267 -7.63 5.01 -15.87
CA ARG A 267 -7.72 6.47 -15.93
C ARG A 267 -7.18 7.00 -17.25
N GLN A 268 -8.09 7.23 -18.20
CA GLN A 268 -7.77 7.73 -19.54
C GLN A 268 -6.87 8.97 -19.54
N GLY A 269 -7.18 9.99 -18.74
CA GLY A 269 -6.37 11.21 -18.69
C GLY A 269 -4.93 10.97 -18.25
N VAL A 270 -4.68 9.99 -17.38
CA VAL A 270 -3.32 9.60 -16.97
C VAL A 270 -2.61 8.86 -18.10
N ALA A 271 -3.30 7.97 -18.83
CA ALA A 271 -2.73 7.32 -20.02
C ALA A 271 -2.34 8.36 -21.09
N ASP A 272 -3.22 9.32 -21.38
CA ASP A 272 -2.95 10.42 -22.30
C ASP A 272 -1.72 11.24 -21.87
N LYS A 273 -1.60 11.52 -20.57
CA LYS A 273 -0.48 12.27 -20.00
C LYS A 273 0.85 11.52 -20.15
N LEU A 274 0.87 10.20 -19.91
CA LEU A 274 2.07 9.38 -20.10
C LEU A 274 2.51 9.34 -21.57
N VAL A 275 1.56 9.19 -22.51
CA VAL A 275 1.82 9.28 -23.95
C VAL A 275 2.37 10.67 -24.33
N ALA A 276 1.83 11.74 -23.76
CA ALA A 276 2.32 13.10 -23.98
C ALA A 276 3.75 13.29 -23.45
N LEU A 277 4.08 12.76 -22.27
CA LEU A 277 5.43 12.79 -21.73
C LEU A 277 6.41 11.99 -22.59
N LYS A 278 6.01 10.82 -23.09
CA LYS A 278 6.83 10.04 -24.05
C LYS A 278 7.15 10.86 -25.30
N LYS A 279 6.15 11.52 -25.90
CA LYS A 279 6.33 12.42 -27.06
C LYS A 279 7.25 13.60 -26.75
N ALA A 280 7.18 14.13 -25.53
CA ALA A 280 8.00 15.25 -25.08
C ALA A 280 9.46 14.86 -24.74
N GLY A 281 9.84 13.59 -24.91
CA GLY A 281 11.22 13.09 -24.76
C GLY A 281 11.51 12.40 -23.42
N CYS A 282 10.50 12.21 -22.56
CA CYS A 282 10.68 11.40 -21.36
C CYS A 282 10.87 9.91 -21.72
N SER A 283 11.65 9.20 -20.89
CA SER A 283 11.64 7.73 -20.91
C SER A 283 10.45 7.24 -20.07
N VAL A 284 9.44 6.66 -20.69
CA VAL A 284 8.24 6.17 -20.00
C VAL A 284 8.17 4.65 -20.05
N GLU A 285 7.94 4.01 -18.92
CA GLU A 285 7.76 2.56 -18.78
C GLU A 285 6.53 2.26 -17.90
N LEU A 286 5.74 1.24 -18.27
CA LEU A 286 4.59 0.78 -17.51
C LEU A 286 4.63 -0.75 -17.40
N VAL A 287 4.51 -1.24 -16.17
CA VAL A 287 4.16 -2.64 -15.89
C VAL A 287 2.76 -2.63 -15.28
N TYR A 288 1.84 -3.42 -15.83
CA TYR A 288 0.45 -3.40 -15.38
C TYR A 288 -0.19 -4.77 -15.38
N THR A 289 -1.33 -4.92 -14.71
CA THR A 289 -2.12 -6.16 -14.77
C THR A 289 -3.38 -5.99 -15.59
N GLU A 290 -4.13 -4.91 -15.36
CA GLU A 290 -5.43 -4.69 -15.98
C GLU A 290 -5.54 -3.29 -16.57
N THR A 291 -6.06 -3.20 -17.80
CA THR A 291 -6.52 -1.97 -18.46
C THR A 291 -7.97 -2.12 -18.93
N ASP A 292 -8.62 -1.02 -19.29
CA ASP A 292 -9.85 -1.03 -20.07
C ASP A 292 -9.53 -0.91 -21.57
N SER A 293 -10.40 -1.48 -22.40
CA SER A 293 -10.19 -1.56 -23.84
C SER A 293 -11.52 -1.60 -24.61
N ALA A 294 -11.43 -1.53 -25.94
CA ALA A 294 -12.58 -1.77 -26.81
C ALA A 294 -13.22 -3.15 -26.58
N ASP A 295 -12.44 -4.15 -26.19
CA ASP A 295 -12.95 -5.50 -25.94
C ASP A 295 -13.76 -5.58 -24.63
N SER A 296 -13.39 -4.79 -23.61
CA SER A 296 -14.05 -4.82 -22.29
C SER A 296 -15.16 -3.79 -22.15
N ALA A 297 -15.06 -2.64 -22.83
CA ALA A 297 -16.00 -1.52 -22.70
C ALA A 297 -16.76 -1.20 -24.00
N GLY A 298 -16.49 -1.89 -25.12
CA GLY A 298 -17.09 -1.62 -26.43
C GLY A 298 -16.59 -0.35 -27.13
N THR A 299 -15.67 0.39 -26.49
CA THR A 299 -15.02 1.59 -27.03
C THR A 299 -13.56 1.63 -26.60
N ALA A 300 -12.71 2.25 -27.41
CA ALA A 300 -11.28 2.35 -27.10
C ALA A 300 -11.04 3.02 -25.74
N GLY A 301 -10.17 2.40 -24.93
CA GLY A 301 -9.83 2.85 -23.58
C GLY A 301 -8.32 3.08 -23.41
N THR A 302 -7.84 2.84 -22.20
CA THR A 302 -6.43 3.04 -21.87
C THR A 302 -5.52 2.08 -22.62
N TRP A 303 -5.95 0.83 -22.89
CA TRP A 303 -5.15 -0.13 -23.64
C TRP A 303 -4.80 0.39 -25.03
N GLU A 304 -5.79 0.84 -25.81
CA GLU A 304 -5.57 1.38 -27.16
C GLU A 304 -4.71 2.65 -27.13
N THR A 305 -4.88 3.49 -26.11
CA THR A 305 -4.10 4.72 -25.94
C THR A 305 -2.61 4.44 -25.74
N LEU A 306 -2.31 3.51 -24.82
CA LEU A 306 -0.95 3.10 -24.47
C LEU A 306 -0.24 2.36 -25.62
N HIS A 307 -1.01 1.70 -26.48
CA HIS A 307 -0.55 0.95 -27.67
C HIS A 307 -0.61 1.74 -28.99
N SER A 308 -1.02 3.00 -28.95
CA SER A 308 -1.00 3.86 -30.13
C SER A 308 0.43 3.98 -30.69
N VAL A 309 0.57 4.40 -31.96
CA VAL A 309 1.88 4.68 -32.60
C VAL A 309 2.76 5.62 -31.77
N ALA A 310 2.13 6.44 -30.95
CA ALA A 310 2.76 7.43 -30.10
C ALA A 310 2.97 6.97 -28.64
N GLY A 311 2.52 5.77 -28.32
CA GLY A 311 2.66 5.10 -27.04
C GLY A 311 4.07 4.56 -26.81
N PHE A 312 4.19 3.63 -25.86
CA PHE A 312 5.51 3.18 -25.37
C PHE A 312 5.60 1.68 -25.04
N ASN A 313 4.71 0.86 -25.60
CA ASN A 313 4.65 -0.60 -25.43
C ASN A 313 4.71 -1.02 -23.95
N PRO A 314 3.59 -0.90 -23.21
CA PRO A 314 3.54 -1.32 -21.82
C PRO A 314 3.78 -2.84 -21.68
N VAL A 315 4.05 -3.29 -20.46
CA VAL A 315 4.33 -4.69 -20.14
C VAL A 315 3.23 -5.21 -19.22
N CYS A 316 2.45 -6.18 -19.68
CA CYS A 316 1.44 -6.82 -18.86
C CYS A 316 2.00 -7.96 -18.02
N TYR A 317 1.63 -8.02 -16.74
CA TYR A 317 1.83 -9.14 -15.84
C TYR A 317 0.45 -9.70 -15.43
N PHE A 318 0.06 -10.75 -16.13
CA PHE A 318 -1.13 -11.58 -15.89
C PHE A 318 -0.77 -13.02 -16.27
N ASP A 319 -0.08 -13.70 -15.34
CA ASP A 319 0.54 -15.00 -15.55
C ASP A 319 -0.37 -16.13 -15.02
N ASP A 320 -1.06 -16.78 -15.94
CA ASP A 320 -1.78 -18.03 -15.72
C ASP A 320 -0.79 -19.22 -15.77
N PHE A 321 -0.01 -19.35 -14.70
CA PHE A 321 1.19 -20.20 -14.65
C PHE A 321 0.88 -21.71 -14.69
N ASP A 322 -0.35 -22.12 -14.35
CA ASP A 322 -0.80 -23.50 -14.40
C ASP A 322 -1.85 -23.77 -15.49
N GLN A 323 -2.22 -22.75 -16.27
CA GLN A 323 -3.25 -22.81 -17.32
C GLN A 323 -4.61 -23.29 -16.81
N ASP A 324 -4.85 -23.12 -15.51
CA ASP A 324 -6.11 -23.45 -14.87
C ASP A 324 -6.81 -22.14 -14.49
N PRO A 325 -7.85 -21.73 -15.23
CA PRO A 325 -8.56 -20.48 -14.98
C PRO A 325 -9.29 -20.47 -13.63
N SER A 326 -9.39 -21.61 -12.94
CA SER A 326 -9.95 -21.70 -11.58
C SER A 326 -8.95 -21.32 -10.49
N THR A 327 -7.65 -21.24 -10.81
CA THR A 327 -6.64 -20.80 -9.85
C THR A 327 -6.34 -19.30 -10.02
N VAL A 328 -5.87 -18.70 -8.93
CA VAL A 328 -5.51 -17.28 -8.91
C VAL A 328 -4.26 -17.03 -9.76
N GLN A 329 -4.33 -16.10 -10.71
CA GLN A 329 -3.19 -15.75 -11.55
C GLN A 329 -2.10 -15.05 -10.74
N ARG A 330 -0.86 -15.09 -11.24
CA ARG A 330 0.21 -14.21 -10.73
C ARG A 330 0.13 -12.86 -11.43
N ILE A 331 0.16 -11.79 -10.65
CA ILE A 331 -0.08 -10.43 -11.15
C ILE A 331 0.86 -9.42 -10.49
N VAL A 332 1.03 -8.26 -11.11
CA VAL A 332 1.55 -7.08 -10.40
C VAL A 332 0.40 -6.47 -9.60
N HIS A 333 0.51 -6.51 -8.27
CA HIS A 333 -0.45 -5.85 -7.38
C HIS A 333 0.12 -4.57 -6.73
N SER A 334 1.40 -4.27 -7.00
CA SER A 334 2.05 -3.03 -6.61
C SER A 334 1.42 -1.84 -7.31
N LYS A 335 1.45 -0.68 -6.65
CA LYS A 335 0.81 0.56 -7.14
C LYS A 335 1.74 1.72 -6.84
N TYR A 336 2.71 1.94 -7.74
CA TYR A 336 3.67 3.01 -7.57
C TYR A 336 4.06 3.73 -8.86
N LEU A 337 4.45 4.99 -8.71
CA LEU A 337 5.01 5.87 -9.73
C LEU A 337 6.40 6.30 -9.29
N LEU A 338 7.38 6.18 -10.19
CA LEU A 338 8.76 6.59 -10.00
C LEU A 338 9.11 7.68 -11.00
N ILE A 339 9.71 8.76 -10.51
CA ILE A 339 10.24 9.84 -11.35
C ILE A 339 11.71 10.03 -11.03
N ASP A 340 12.58 9.89 -12.03
CA ASP A 340 14.03 10.09 -11.96
C ASP A 340 14.44 11.17 -12.97
N GLY A 341 14.61 12.40 -12.49
CA GLY A 341 15.00 13.52 -13.32
C GLY A 341 14.42 14.86 -12.85
N LYS A 342 14.09 15.74 -13.80
CA LYS A 342 13.60 17.09 -13.48
C LYS A 342 12.10 17.04 -13.15
N TYR A 343 11.78 17.23 -11.88
CA TYR A 343 10.45 17.22 -11.30
C TYR A 343 10.26 18.45 -10.41
N ASP A 344 9.17 19.20 -10.61
CA ASP A 344 8.80 20.37 -9.81
C ASP A 344 9.98 21.36 -9.63
N GLY A 345 10.66 21.65 -10.74
CA GLY A 345 11.80 22.58 -10.76
C GLY A 345 13.12 22.03 -10.18
N ALA A 346 13.16 20.84 -9.60
CA ALA A 346 14.37 20.22 -9.04
C ALA A 346 14.79 18.95 -9.81
N ILE A 347 16.09 18.66 -9.86
CA ILE A 347 16.57 17.35 -10.33
C ILE A 347 16.50 16.42 -9.14
N ASN A 348 15.61 15.43 -9.18
CA ASN A 348 15.27 14.61 -8.04
C ASN A 348 14.79 13.21 -8.44
N LYS A 349 14.76 12.33 -7.44
CA LYS A 349 14.22 10.98 -7.53
C LYS A 349 13.08 10.83 -6.52
N VAL A 350 11.87 10.59 -7.02
CA VAL A 350 10.65 10.65 -6.22
C VAL A 350 9.78 9.43 -6.47
N VAL A 351 9.17 8.92 -5.40
CA VAL A 351 8.25 7.77 -5.42
C VAL A 351 6.87 8.22 -4.98
N TRP A 352 5.83 7.67 -5.59
CA TRP A 352 4.48 7.60 -5.02
C TRP A 352 4.10 6.14 -4.89
N THR A 353 3.60 5.71 -3.73
CA THR A 353 3.09 4.33 -3.51
C THR A 353 1.84 4.35 -2.63
N GLY A 354 0.97 3.34 -2.77
CA GLY A 354 -0.07 3.07 -1.79
C GLY A 354 -1.12 2.08 -2.25
N SER A 355 -2.36 2.27 -1.79
CA SER A 355 -3.48 1.42 -2.17
C SER A 355 -4.14 1.84 -3.50
N HIS A 356 -3.79 3.03 -3.97
CA HIS A 356 -4.49 3.77 -5.02
C HIS A 356 -4.26 3.22 -6.42
N ASN A 357 -5.23 2.46 -6.93
CA ASN A 357 -5.30 2.09 -8.34
C ASN A 357 -5.37 3.32 -9.24
N TYR A 358 -5.00 3.19 -10.51
CA TYR A 358 -5.22 4.24 -11.50
C TYR A 358 -6.57 4.06 -12.16
N SER A 359 -7.63 4.00 -11.35
CA SER A 359 -9.02 3.90 -11.76
C SER A 359 -9.84 5.13 -11.34
N GLY A 360 -11.00 5.34 -11.96
CA GLY A 360 -11.95 6.37 -11.55
C GLY A 360 -12.33 6.24 -10.06
N PRO A 361 -12.82 5.06 -9.63
CA PRO A 361 -13.14 4.76 -8.23
C PRO A 361 -12.03 5.08 -7.23
N ALA A 362 -10.77 4.76 -7.51
CA ALA A 362 -9.68 5.07 -6.58
C ALA A 362 -9.46 6.58 -6.38
N LEU A 363 -9.69 7.38 -7.43
CA LEU A 363 -9.58 8.84 -7.35
C LEU A 363 -10.81 9.48 -6.71
N ARG A 364 -11.99 9.03 -7.12
CA ARG A 364 -13.23 9.72 -6.82
C ARG A 364 -13.95 9.03 -5.69
N GLU A 365 -14.32 7.77 -5.78
CA GLU A 365 -15.29 7.14 -4.87
C GLU A 365 -14.70 6.46 -3.63
N ASN A 366 -13.57 5.76 -3.76
CA ASN A 366 -13.00 4.88 -2.73
C ASN A 366 -12.23 5.63 -1.65
N ASP A 367 -12.16 5.01 -0.48
CA ASP A 367 -11.17 5.42 0.53
C ASP A 367 -9.82 4.83 0.12
N GLU A 368 -8.84 5.69 -0.13
CA GLU A 368 -7.49 5.31 -0.58
C GLU A 368 -6.44 6.21 0.07
N ALA A 369 -5.21 5.71 0.18
CA ALA A 369 -4.06 6.50 0.58
C ALA A 369 -2.94 6.37 -0.48
N LEU A 370 -2.29 7.50 -0.74
CA LEU A 370 -1.11 7.59 -1.59
C LEU A 370 -0.02 8.35 -0.82
N LEU A 371 1.19 7.80 -0.81
CA LEU A 371 2.35 8.35 -0.12
C LEU A 371 3.39 8.77 -1.15
N LYS A 372 3.72 10.07 -1.22
CA LYS A 372 4.91 10.59 -1.88
C LYS A 372 6.12 10.43 -0.96
N ILE A 373 7.25 10.01 -1.51
CA ILE A 373 8.54 9.88 -0.85
C ILE A 373 9.60 10.58 -1.70
N ASP A 374 10.28 11.55 -1.11
CA ASP A 374 11.34 12.33 -1.72
C ASP A 374 12.72 11.83 -1.24
N ASP A 375 13.15 10.67 -1.77
CA ASP A 375 14.38 10.01 -1.37
C ASP A 375 14.96 9.16 -2.51
N SER A 376 16.23 9.40 -2.85
CA SER A 376 16.91 8.74 -3.96
C SER A 376 17.21 7.27 -3.71
N ALA A 377 17.55 6.87 -2.48
CA ALA A 377 17.84 5.49 -2.14
C ALA A 377 16.54 4.65 -2.16
N VAL A 378 15.45 5.22 -1.65
CA VAL A 378 14.12 4.60 -1.75
C VAL A 378 13.71 4.45 -3.20
N HIS A 379 13.83 5.50 -4.01
CA HIS A 379 13.55 5.42 -5.44
C HIS A 379 14.37 4.32 -6.13
N ASP A 380 15.66 4.22 -5.85
CA ASP A 380 16.53 3.24 -6.51
C ASP A 380 16.18 1.80 -6.12
N ALA A 381 15.76 1.57 -4.87
CA ALA A 381 15.21 0.28 -4.45
C ALA A 381 13.90 -0.06 -5.19
N TYR A 382 12.97 0.89 -5.32
CA TYR A 382 11.75 0.71 -6.10
C TYR A 382 12.04 0.50 -7.59
N ALA A 383 13.03 1.18 -8.17
CA ALA A 383 13.42 1.00 -9.56
C ALA A 383 14.04 -0.40 -9.80
N SER A 384 14.80 -0.91 -8.83
CA SER A 384 15.31 -2.29 -8.87
C SER A 384 14.16 -3.31 -8.80
N HIS A 385 13.20 -3.09 -7.90
CA HIS A 385 11.99 -3.92 -7.81
C HIS A 385 11.18 -3.86 -9.11
N PHE A 386 10.94 -2.68 -9.67
CA PHE A 386 10.27 -2.49 -10.96
C PHE A 386 10.90 -3.31 -12.08
N ASN A 387 12.24 -3.27 -12.20
CA ASN A 387 12.95 -4.03 -13.23
C ASN A 387 12.81 -5.53 -13.02
N THR A 388 12.77 -5.99 -11.77
CA THR A 388 12.58 -7.40 -11.42
C THR A 388 11.17 -7.87 -11.79
N VAL A 389 10.14 -7.11 -11.43
CA VAL A 389 8.75 -7.43 -11.81
C VAL A 389 8.62 -7.44 -13.33
N LYS A 390 9.15 -6.42 -14.00
CA LYS A 390 9.14 -6.31 -15.47
C LYS A 390 9.81 -7.48 -16.16
N SER A 391 10.95 -7.97 -15.64
CA SER A 391 11.69 -9.07 -16.27
C SER A 391 11.00 -10.43 -16.15
N HIS A 392 10.08 -10.57 -15.21
CA HIS A 392 9.30 -11.80 -15.00
C HIS A 392 7.87 -11.70 -15.54
N ALA A 393 7.50 -10.58 -16.16
CA ALA A 393 6.15 -10.35 -16.61
C ALA A 393 5.77 -11.27 -17.78
N VAL A 394 4.69 -12.01 -17.59
CA VAL A 394 4.03 -12.85 -18.61
C VAL A 394 2.57 -12.34 -18.70
N PRO A 395 2.02 -12.10 -19.90
CA PRO A 395 2.60 -12.33 -21.23
C PRO A 395 3.63 -11.27 -21.67
N GLY A 396 3.91 -10.28 -20.84
CA GLY A 396 4.89 -9.23 -21.13
C GLY A 396 4.36 -8.25 -22.17
N VAL A 397 5.09 -8.05 -23.26
CA VAL A 397 4.68 -7.18 -24.38
C VAL A 397 3.66 -7.83 -25.34
N ASN A 398 3.41 -9.13 -25.19
CA ASN A 398 2.36 -9.83 -25.95
C ASN A 398 1.01 -9.70 -25.24
N ASP A 399 0.65 -8.49 -24.85
CA ASP A 399 -0.45 -8.19 -23.93
C ASP A 399 -1.82 -7.98 -24.59
N ASN A 400 -1.94 -8.26 -25.89
CA ASN A 400 -3.24 -8.31 -26.58
C ASN A 400 -3.99 -9.61 -26.24
N VAL A 401 -4.30 -9.78 -24.95
CA VAL A 401 -5.00 -10.92 -24.38
C VAL A 401 -6.10 -10.44 -23.41
N ALA A 402 -7.11 -11.29 -23.18
CA ALA A 402 -8.30 -10.94 -22.39
C ALA A 402 -7.98 -10.42 -20.97
N GLY A 403 -6.99 -11.01 -20.29
CA GLY A 403 -6.58 -10.59 -18.94
C GLY A 403 -6.08 -9.15 -18.90
N CYS A 404 -5.15 -8.80 -19.79
CA CYS A 404 -4.55 -7.48 -19.87
C CYS A 404 -5.54 -6.41 -20.35
N LYS A 405 -6.50 -6.77 -21.20
CA LYS A 405 -7.51 -5.88 -21.79
C LYS A 405 -8.76 -5.66 -20.92
N GLY A 406 -8.77 -6.20 -19.70
CA GLY A 406 -9.85 -6.03 -18.74
C GLY A 406 -11.12 -6.82 -19.06
N VAL A 407 -11.00 -7.90 -19.83
CA VAL A 407 -12.13 -8.79 -20.17
C VAL A 407 -12.25 -9.93 -19.16
N ALA A 408 -11.15 -10.37 -18.54
CA ALA A 408 -11.15 -11.46 -17.57
C ALA A 408 -11.61 -11.01 -16.16
N VAL A 409 -12.27 -11.92 -15.44
CA VAL A 409 -12.59 -11.75 -14.02
C VAL A 409 -11.30 -11.86 -13.22
N GLN A 410 -11.00 -10.83 -12.43
CA GLN A 410 -9.75 -10.75 -11.66
C GLN A 410 -9.82 -11.59 -10.37
N PRO A 411 -8.68 -12.11 -9.89
CA PRO A 411 -8.63 -13.09 -8.80
C PRO A 411 -8.84 -12.56 -7.37
N GLU A 412 -9.03 -11.25 -7.18
CA GLU A 412 -9.32 -10.66 -5.85
C GLU A 412 -10.81 -10.62 -5.49
N GLN A 413 -11.66 -11.41 -6.16
CA GLN A 413 -13.07 -11.58 -5.75
C GLN A 413 -13.24 -12.56 -4.59
#